data_AF-A0A7J4CU70-F1
#
_entry.id   AF-A0A7J4CU70-F1
#
_cell.length_a   1.000
_cell.length_b   1.000
_cell.length_c   1.000
_cell.angle_alpha   90.00
_cell.angle_beta   90.00
_cell.angle_gamma   90.00
#
_symmetry.space_group_name_H-M   'P 1'
#
loop_
_entity.id
_entity.type
_entity.pdbx_description
1 polymer ?
#
loop_
_entity_poly.entity_id
_entity_poly.type
_entity_poly.pdbx_seq_one_letter_code
_entity_poly.pdbx_strand_id
1 'polypeptide(L)'
;MSDVIEIESKTGKGFLNPPVGLAGWMIGLGVWGLVLGILNIIGLAYPGDLKISWAGFLTVGLLGEGVVYNTAYHPLSDTFFLAFCG
;
A
#
# COMPACT_ATOMS: atom_id res chain seq x y z
N MET A 1 -1.14 -38.07 26.33
CA MET A 1 -1.59 -38.04 24.92
C MET A 1 -2.40 -36.77 24.61
N SER A 2 -3.12 -36.22 25.59
CA SER A 2 -3.68 -34.86 25.58
C SER A 2 -2.62 -33.75 25.49
N ASP A 3 -1.49 -33.89 26.20
CA ASP A 3 -0.44 -32.87 26.23
C ASP A 3 0.30 -32.73 24.90
N VAL A 4 0.38 -33.81 24.10
CA VAL A 4 0.99 -33.81 22.76
C VAL A 4 0.15 -32.97 21.78
N ILE A 5 -1.18 -33.01 21.91
CA ILE A 5 -2.11 -32.25 21.07
C ILE A 5 -2.09 -30.76 21.47
N GLU A 6 -1.93 -30.44 22.75
CA GLU A 6 -1.80 -29.06 23.21
C GLU A 6 -0.47 -28.41 22.78
N ILE A 7 0.62 -29.19 22.70
CA ILE A 7 1.93 -28.72 22.24
C ILE A 7 1.93 -28.47 20.72
N GLU A 8 1.23 -29.28 19.91
CA GLU A 8 1.07 -28.99 18.47
C GLU A 8 0.27 -27.71 18.22
N SER A 9 -0.79 -27.47 19.01
CA SER A 9 -1.57 -26.23 18.96
C SER A 9 -0.74 -24.98 19.28
N LYS A 10 0.27 -25.11 20.15
CA LYS A 10 1.17 -24.01 20.54
C LYS A 10 2.42 -23.92 19.66
N THR A 11 2.61 -24.82 18.71
CA THR A 11 3.73 -24.82 17.77
C THR A 11 3.49 -23.78 16.69
N GLY A 12 3.87 -22.54 17.03
CA GLY A 12 4.25 -21.48 16.11
C GLY A 12 3.30 -21.22 14.95
N LYS A 13 2.39 -20.25 15.13
CA LYS A 13 1.93 -19.42 14.00
C LYS A 13 3.17 -18.72 13.44
N GLY A 14 3.87 -19.40 12.54
CA GLY A 14 5.04 -18.86 11.87
C GLY A 14 4.66 -17.54 11.22
N PHE A 15 5.62 -16.63 11.08
CA PHE A 15 5.47 -15.35 10.38
C PHE A 15 4.76 -15.48 9.01
N LEU A 16 4.84 -16.67 8.40
CA LEU A 16 4.24 -17.05 7.11
C LEU A 16 2.78 -17.52 7.19
N ASN A 17 2.16 -17.58 8.38
CA ASN A 17 0.74 -17.91 8.56
C ASN A 17 0.02 -16.75 9.29
N PRO A 18 -0.15 -15.60 8.60
CA PRO A 18 -0.83 -14.46 9.20
C PRO A 18 -2.27 -14.84 9.58
N PRO A 19 -2.80 -14.32 10.69
CA PRO A 19 -4.21 -14.51 11.01
C PRO A 19 -5.07 -13.98 9.86
N VAL A 20 -6.13 -14.72 9.51
CA VAL A 20 -7.02 -14.43 8.36
C VAL A 20 -7.49 -12.97 8.34
N GLY A 21 -7.72 -12.37 9.52
CA GLY A 21 -8.06 -10.96 9.63
C GLY A 21 -6.96 -10.02 9.13
N LEU A 22 -5.69 -10.28 9.45
CA LEU A 22 -4.56 -9.47 9.02
C LEU A 22 -4.32 -9.60 7.51
N ALA A 23 -4.44 -10.81 6.96
CA ALA A 23 -4.40 -11.03 5.51
C ALA A 23 -5.54 -10.26 4.79
N GLY A 24 -6.75 -10.28 5.33
CA GLY A 24 -7.88 -9.52 4.80
C GLY A 24 -7.63 -8.01 4.79
N TRP A 25 -7.06 -7.47 5.86
CA TRP A 25 -6.65 -6.05 5.92
C TRP A 25 -5.56 -5.72 4.90
N MET A 26 -4.55 -6.56 4.73
CA MET A 26 -3.48 -6.33 3.74
C MET A 26 -4.05 -6.30 2.31
N ILE A 27 -4.94 -7.23 1.97
CA ILE A 27 -5.61 -7.24 0.66
C ILE A 27 -6.50 -6.00 0.51
N GLY A 28 -7.28 -5.66 1.54
CA GLY A 28 -8.15 -4.48 1.51
C GLY A 28 -7.37 -3.18 1.32
N LEU A 29 -6.23 -3.03 2.00
CA LEU A 29 -5.33 -1.89 1.85
C LEU A 29 -4.65 -1.87 0.46
N GLY A 30 -4.28 -3.02 -0.09
CA GLY A 30 -3.75 -3.13 -1.45
C GLY A 30 -4.75 -2.67 -2.50
N VAL A 31 -5.99 -3.20 -2.45
CA VAL A 31 -7.08 -2.80 -3.35
C VAL A 31 -7.40 -1.31 -3.21
N TRP A 32 -7.48 -0.80 -1.97
CA TRP A 32 -7.71 0.62 -1.71
C TRP A 32 -6.59 1.50 -2.28
N GLY A 33 -5.34 1.13 -2.07
CA GLY A 33 -4.18 1.81 -2.64
C GLY A 33 -4.21 1.81 -4.16
N LEU A 34 -4.57 0.69 -4.79
CA LEU A 34 -4.67 0.56 -6.24
C LEU A 34 -5.75 1.51 -6.81
N VAL A 35 -6.91 1.61 -6.16
CA VAL A 35 -7.95 2.60 -6.53
C VAL A 35 -7.41 4.03 -6.45
N LEU A 36 -6.74 4.39 -5.35
CA LEU A 36 -6.15 5.73 -5.20
C LEU A 36 -5.08 6.02 -6.25
N GLY A 37 -4.24 5.04 -6.58
CA GLY A 37 -3.21 5.15 -7.61
C GLY A 37 -3.81 5.40 -8.99
N ILE A 38 -4.86 4.68 -9.35
CA ILE A 38 -5.60 4.90 -10.61
C ILE A 38 -6.22 6.29 -10.62
N LEU A 39 -6.92 6.69 -9.56
CA LEU A 39 -7.52 8.02 -9.44
C LEU A 39 -6.47 9.13 -9.58
N ASN A 40 -5.25 8.92 -9.09
CA ASN A 40 -4.17 9.88 -9.19
C ASN A 40 -3.65 10.03 -10.63
N ILE A 41 -3.54 8.93 -11.37
CA ILE A 41 -3.11 8.94 -12.78
C ILE A 41 -4.13 9.65 -13.68
N ILE A 42 -5.43 9.44 -13.45
CA ILE A 42 -6.49 10.09 -14.24
C ILE A 42 -6.81 11.52 -13.77
N GLY A 43 -6.07 12.05 -12.78
CA GLY A 43 -6.22 13.42 -12.29
C GLY A 43 -7.47 13.67 -11.45
N LEU A 44 -8.04 12.63 -10.84
CA LEU A 44 -9.22 12.74 -9.98
C LEU A 44 -8.90 12.62 -8.48
N ALA A 45 -7.66 12.29 -8.10
CA ALA A 45 -7.28 12.12 -6.70
C ALA A 45 -7.13 13.46 -5.93
N TYR A 46 -6.89 14.57 -6.63
CA TYR A 46 -6.70 15.88 -6.01
C TYR A 46 -7.39 16.98 -6.83
N PRO A 47 -8.00 18.00 -6.20
CA PRO A 47 -8.68 19.08 -6.92
C PRO A 47 -7.70 20.00 -7.67
N GLY A 48 -8.12 20.47 -8.85
CA GLY A 48 -7.37 21.41 -9.68
C GLY A 48 -6.30 20.74 -10.54
N ASP A 49 -5.27 21.50 -10.94
CA ASP A 49 -4.17 21.00 -11.79
C ASP A 49 -3.04 20.37 -10.96
N LEU A 50 -3.37 19.76 -9.83
CA LEU A 50 -2.42 19.18 -8.88
C LEU A 50 -2.56 17.65 -8.85
N LYS A 51 -1.46 16.95 -8.57
CA LYS A 51 -1.44 15.50 -8.35
C LYS A 51 -0.68 15.14 -7.08
N ILE A 52 -0.93 13.94 -6.56
CA ILE A 52 -0.16 13.38 -5.44
C ILE A 52 1.13 12.78 -6.01
N SER A 53 2.26 13.13 -5.39
CA SER A 53 3.53 12.46 -5.59
C SER A 53 3.67 11.41 -4.48
N TRP A 54 3.37 10.15 -4.77
CA TRP A 54 3.41 9.06 -3.78
C TRP A 54 4.77 8.92 -3.09
N ALA A 55 5.87 9.15 -3.81
CA ALA A 55 7.22 9.15 -3.24
C ALA A 55 7.38 10.25 -2.19
N GLY A 56 6.98 11.49 -2.51
CA GLY A 56 7.05 12.61 -1.57
C GLY A 56 6.06 12.47 -0.41
N PHE A 57 4.85 11.97 -0.68
CA PHE A 57 3.79 11.81 0.29
C PHE A 57 4.13 10.74 1.33
N LEU A 58 4.52 9.53 0.89
CA LEU A 58 4.83 8.41 1.79
C LEU A 58 6.13 8.60 2.55
N THR A 59 7.06 9.40 2.03
CA THR A 59 8.33 9.72 2.70
C THR A 59 8.31 11.03 3.46
N VAL A 60 7.13 11.66 3.59
CA VAL A 60 6.93 12.91 4.34
C VAL A 60 7.91 14.01 3.90
N GLY A 61 8.07 14.17 2.59
CA GLY A 61 8.93 15.19 2.00
C GLY A 61 10.38 14.76 1.71
N LEU A 62 10.83 13.59 2.17
CA LEU A 62 12.23 13.17 2.00
C LEU A 62 12.62 12.98 0.52
N LEU A 63 11.72 12.42 -0.29
CA LEU A 63 11.93 12.19 -1.72
C LEU A 63 11.28 13.29 -2.59
N GLY A 64 10.99 14.46 -2.02
CA GLY A 64 10.38 15.61 -2.69
C GLY A 64 8.98 15.94 -2.16
N GLU A 65 8.32 16.91 -2.77
CA GLU A 65 6.99 17.37 -2.36
C GLU A 65 5.92 16.28 -2.55
N GLY A 66 4.96 16.20 -1.63
CA GLY A 66 3.87 15.22 -1.68
C GLY A 66 2.71 15.60 -2.60
N VAL A 67 2.56 16.88 -2.92
CA VAL A 67 1.56 17.41 -3.88
C VAL A 67 2.32 18.26 -4.87
N VAL A 68 2.12 18.02 -6.15
CA VAL A 68 2.86 18.70 -7.23
C VAL A 68 1.90 19.12 -8.33
N TYR A 69 2.24 20.18 -9.06
CA TYR A 69 1.51 20.52 -10.29
C TYR A 69 1.58 19.37 -11.28
N ASN A 70 0.53 19.24 -12.09
CA ASN A 70 0.42 18.26 -13.17
C ASN A 70 1.35 18.63 -14.33
N THR A 71 2.64 18.74 -14.03
CA THR A 71 3.70 19.12 -14.95
C THR A 71 4.57 17.90 -15.26
N ALA A 72 4.32 17.35 -16.44
CA ALA A 72 5.18 16.58 -17.32
C ALA A 72 5.87 15.28 -16.88
N TYR A 73 6.35 15.03 -15.65
CA TYR A 73 7.00 13.73 -15.39
C TYR A 73 7.24 13.44 -13.91
N HIS A 74 6.44 12.55 -13.28
CA HIS A 74 6.93 11.63 -12.22
C HIS A 74 6.29 10.23 -12.42
N PRO A 75 6.40 9.60 -13.61
CA PRO A 75 5.86 8.26 -13.84
C PRO A 75 6.50 7.23 -12.92
N LEU A 76 7.73 7.48 -12.45
CA LEU A 76 8.41 6.63 -11.47
C LEU A 76 7.56 6.48 -10.20
N SER A 77 7.09 7.58 -9.62
CA SER A 77 6.33 7.56 -8.36
C SER A 77 5.01 6.80 -8.47
N ASP A 78 4.24 7.05 -9.52
CA ASP A 78 2.94 6.39 -9.72
C ASP A 78 3.10 4.91 -10.06
N THR A 79 4.12 4.56 -10.86
CA THR A 79 4.42 3.16 -11.21
C THR A 79 4.84 2.36 -9.98
N PHE A 80 5.74 2.90 -9.14
CA PHE A 80 6.17 2.23 -7.91
C PHE A 80 5.01 2.05 -6.93
N PHE A 81 4.15 3.05 -6.81
CA PHE A 81 2.98 2.96 -5.93
C PHE A 81 2.01 1.87 -6.39
N LEU A 82 1.67 1.83 -7.68
CA LEU A 82 0.80 0.79 -8.24
C LEU A 82 1.40 -0.62 -8.10
N ALA A 83 2.70 -0.77 -8.38
CA ALA A 83 3.40 -2.04 -8.25
C ALA A 83 3.54 -2.52 -6.79
N PHE A 84 3.50 -1.60 -5.83
CA PHE A 84 3.50 -1.94 -4.41
C PHE A 84 2.10 -2.34 -3.89
N CYS A 85 1.04 -1.76 -4.45
CA CYS A 85 -0.33 -2.02 -4.04
C CYS A 85 -1.00 -3.22 -4.73
N GLY A 86 -0.53 -3.62 -5.92
CA GLY A 86 -1.00 -4.80 -6.67
C GLY A 86 -0.17 -6.04 -6.39
#